data_AF-A0A950Q3U0-F1
#
_entry.id   AF-A0A950Q3U0-F1
#
_cell.length_a   1.000
_cell.length_b   1.000
_cell.length_c   1.000
_cell.angle_alpha   90.00
_cell.angle_beta   90.00
_cell.angle_gamma   90.00
#
_symmetry.space_group_name_H-M   'P 1'
#
loop_
_entity.id
_entity.type
_entity.pdbx_description
1 polymer ?
#
loop_
_entity_poly.entity_id
_entity_poly.type
_entity_poly.pdbx_seq_one_letter_code
_entity_poly.pdbx_strand_id
1 'polypeptide(L)'
;MDDDFIPLWELLRPAATPATGGIEAAPAQPPPLPPECADVAARARRFRAGLCDALEAAVGTILPELARDVLGRELRLAPCDVASIVRASLARHAGDDVVTIHAHRDDCPELEAARIACVGDDSLQRGDVILRLRSGTIDLQMSSRLDAVLADRTAS
;
A
#
# COMPACT_ATOMS: atom_id res chain seq x y z
N MET A 1 20.52 -22.30 -27.64
CA MET A 1 20.60 -22.74 -26.24
C MET A 1 19.69 -21.77 -25.53
N ASP A 2 18.39 -22.07 -25.57
CA ASP A 2 17.40 -21.22 -24.96
C ASP A 2 17.35 -21.59 -23.47
N ASP A 3 17.70 -20.61 -22.64
CA ASP A 3 17.57 -20.67 -21.19
C ASP A 3 16.08 -20.87 -20.87
N ASP A 4 15.76 -22.00 -20.25
CA ASP A 4 14.45 -22.27 -19.66
C ASP A 4 14.20 -21.28 -18.53
N PHE A 5 13.64 -20.11 -18.87
CA PHE A 5 13.11 -19.18 -17.89
C PHE A 5 11.80 -19.74 -17.34
N ILE A 6 11.85 -20.32 -16.14
CA ILE A 6 10.66 -20.75 -15.39
C ILE A 6 10.12 -19.54 -14.62
N PRO A 7 8.92 -19.05 -14.94
CA PRO A 7 8.32 -17.94 -14.22
C PRO A 7 8.12 -18.27 -12.72
N LEU A 8 8.47 -17.33 -11.85
CA LEU A 8 8.45 -17.53 -10.39
C LEU A 8 7.08 -18.00 -9.87
N TRP A 9 5.99 -17.61 -10.52
CA TRP A 9 4.64 -18.00 -10.15
C TRP A 9 4.33 -19.49 -10.40
N GLU A 10 5.07 -20.18 -11.26
CA GLU A 10 4.93 -21.64 -11.44
C GLU A 10 5.50 -22.41 -10.24
N LEU A 11 6.58 -21.91 -9.63
CA LEU A 11 7.22 -22.52 -8.46
C LEU A 11 6.48 -22.24 -7.15
N LEU A 12 5.63 -21.21 -7.13
CA LEU A 12 4.89 -20.75 -5.95
C LEU A 12 3.46 -21.27 -5.87
N ARG A 13 3.00 -22.13 -6.79
CA ARG A 13 1.70 -22.78 -6.63
C ARG A 13 1.72 -23.66 -5.38
N PRO A 14 0.74 -23.53 -4.46
CA PRO A 14 0.48 -24.57 -3.48
C PRO A 14 0.29 -25.87 -4.23
N ALA A 15 1.07 -26.90 -3.89
CA ALA A 15 0.92 -28.21 -4.51
C ALA A 15 -0.56 -28.60 -4.40
N ALA A 16 -1.23 -28.74 -5.55
CA ALA A 16 -2.60 -29.19 -5.58
C ALA A 16 -2.65 -30.53 -4.85
N THR A 17 -3.32 -30.57 -3.70
CA THR A 17 -3.58 -31.82 -2.99
C THR A 17 -4.28 -32.73 -4.00
N PRO A 18 -3.70 -33.87 -4.39
CA PRO A 18 -4.36 -34.74 -5.33
C PRO A 18 -5.71 -35.12 -4.74
N ALA A 19 -6.79 -34.89 -5.51
CA ALA A 19 -8.12 -35.34 -5.16
C ALA A 19 -8.14 -36.86 -5.24
N THR A 20 -7.69 -37.52 -4.17
CA THR A 20 -7.76 -38.97 -4.00
C THR A 20 -9.20 -39.32 -3.66
N GLY A 21 -9.97 -39.68 -4.69
CA GLY A 21 -11.21 -40.39 -4.48
C GLY A 21 -10.95 -41.72 -3.78
N GLY A 22 -11.71 -41.96 -2.70
CA GLY A 22 -12.01 -43.29 -2.15
C GLY A 22 -10.85 -44.21 -1.82
N ILE A 23 -10.37 -44.13 -0.58
CA ILE A 23 -10.31 -45.19 0.44
C ILE A 23 -9.87 -44.46 1.71
N GLU A 24 -10.72 -44.45 2.74
CA GLU A 24 -10.38 -43.95 4.07
C GLU A 24 -9.39 -44.92 4.72
N ALA A 25 -8.14 -44.86 4.29
CA ALA A 25 -7.02 -45.43 5.00
C ALA A 25 -6.72 -44.49 6.18
N ALA A 26 -6.79 -45.03 7.40
CA ALA A 26 -6.31 -44.34 8.60
C ALA A 26 -4.93 -43.71 8.32
N PRO A 27 -4.66 -42.47 8.77
CA PRO A 27 -3.43 -41.78 8.45
C PRO A 27 -2.26 -42.62 8.97
N ALA A 28 -1.59 -43.33 8.05
CA ALA A 28 -0.37 -44.03 8.35
C ALA A 28 0.60 -42.95 8.85
N GLN A 29 0.93 -42.99 10.14
CA GLN A 29 1.94 -42.10 10.69
C GLN A 29 3.20 -42.32 9.86
N PRO A 30 3.69 -41.29 9.14
CA PRO A 30 4.91 -41.43 8.38
C PRO A 30 6.02 -41.84 9.35
N PRO A 31 6.88 -42.79 8.97
CA PRO A 31 7.95 -43.25 9.84
C PRO A 31 8.77 -42.05 10.32
N PRO A 32 9.15 -42.00 11.61
CA PRO A 32 9.91 -40.88 12.14
C PRO A 32 11.21 -40.74 11.34
N LEU A 33 11.46 -39.52 10.86
CA LEU A 33 12.69 -39.20 10.14
C LEU A 33 13.90 -39.49 11.05
N PRO A 34 15.02 -39.96 10.48
CA PRO A 34 16.29 -40.01 11.20
C PRO A 34 16.58 -38.65 11.85
N PRO A 35 17.17 -38.61 13.06
CA PRO A 35 17.36 -37.38 13.82
C PRO A 35 18.16 -36.31 13.05
N GLU A 36 19.11 -36.73 12.22
CA GLU A 36 19.89 -35.86 11.32
C GLU A 36 19.01 -35.23 10.23
N CYS A 37 18.11 -36.01 9.62
CA CYS A 37 17.13 -35.50 8.65
C CYS A 37 16.10 -34.58 9.33
N ALA A 38 15.74 -34.84 10.59
CA ALA A 38 14.81 -34.02 11.35
C ALA A 38 15.39 -32.63 11.68
N ASP A 39 16.68 -32.54 12.04
CA ASP A 39 17.35 -31.25 12.27
C ASP A 39 17.48 -30.43 10.98
N VAL A 40 17.91 -31.06 9.88
CA VAL A 40 18.00 -30.40 8.56
C VAL A 40 16.62 -29.88 8.13
N ALA A 41 15.56 -30.69 8.28
CA ALA A 41 14.20 -30.26 7.98
C ALA A 41 13.74 -29.10 8.88
N ALA A 42 14.09 -29.11 10.18
CA ALA A 42 13.78 -28.02 11.09
C ALA A 42 14.51 -26.72 10.70
N ARG A 43 15.78 -26.81 10.32
CA ARG A 43 16.58 -25.66 9.84
C ARG A 43 16.02 -25.10 8.53
N ALA A 44 15.67 -25.96 7.58
CA ALA A 44 15.04 -25.54 6.33
C ALA A 44 13.70 -24.82 6.56
N ARG A 45 12.86 -25.32 7.50
CA ARG A 45 11.62 -24.64 7.87
C ARG A 45 11.84 -23.27 8.49
N ARG A 46 12.82 -23.12 9.39
CA ARG A 46 13.16 -21.81 9.99
C ARG A 46 13.71 -20.84 8.95
N PHE A 47 14.56 -21.31 8.05
CA PHE A 47 15.06 -20.50 6.95
C PHE A 47 13.93 -20.01 6.05
N ARG A 48 13.00 -20.92 5.67
CA ARG A 48 11.83 -20.55 4.88
C ARG A 48 10.96 -19.52 5.59
N ALA A 49 10.69 -19.69 6.89
CA ALA A 49 9.93 -18.72 7.67
C ALA A 49 10.62 -17.35 7.67
N GLY A 50 11.92 -17.29 7.96
CA GLY A 50 12.67 -16.02 7.93
C GLY A 50 12.71 -15.36 6.55
N LEU A 51 12.72 -16.13 5.47
CA LEU A 51 12.63 -15.59 4.11
C LEU A 51 11.23 -15.02 3.83
N CYS A 52 10.16 -15.69 4.28
CA CYS A 52 8.80 -15.18 4.17
C CYS A 52 8.67 -13.85 4.94
N ASP A 53 9.13 -13.79 6.19
CA ASP A 53 9.07 -12.59 7.01
C ASP A 53 9.84 -11.42 6.36
N ALA A 54 11.03 -11.70 5.83
CA ALA A 54 11.83 -10.70 5.13
C ALA A 54 11.17 -10.20 3.84
N LEU A 55 10.51 -11.11 3.10
CA LEU A 55 9.79 -10.75 1.88
C LEU A 55 8.55 -9.91 2.20
N GLU A 56 7.78 -10.29 3.22
CA GLU A 56 6.61 -9.51 3.68
C GLU A 56 7.02 -8.10 4.10
N ALA A 57 8.12 -7.98 4.87
CA ALA A 57 8.67 -6.68 5.24
C ALA A 57 9.10 -5.86 4.03
N ALA A 58 9.79 -6.47 3.05
CA ALA A 58 10.24 -5.79 1.84
C ALA A 58 9.06 -5.38 0.94
N VAL A 59 8.01 -6.20 0.83
CA VAL A 59 6.79 -5.86 0.09
C VAL A 59 6.10 -4.66 0.74
N GLY A 60 6.07 -4.59 2.08
CA GLY A 60 5.55 -3.47 2.84
C GLY A 60 6.28 -2.15 2.59
N THR A 61 7.53 -2.16 2.13
CA THR A 61 8.29 -0.94 1.81
C THR A 61 8.29 -0.62 0.32
N ILE A 62 8.49 -1.61 -0.55
CA ILE A 62 8.64 -1.41 -2.00
C ILE A 62 7.32 -1.00 -2.66
N LEU A 63 6.18 -1.58 -2.24
CA LEU A 63 4.89 -1.24 -2.85
C LEU A 63 4.48 0.22 -2.64
N PRO A 64 4.56 0.81 -1.43
CA PRO A 64 4.32 2.24 -1.25
C PRO A 64 5.22 3.13 -2.11
N GLU A 65 6.51 2.78 -2.23
CA GLU A 65 7.45 3.55 -3.06
C GLU A 65 7.05 3.53 -4.54
N LEU A 66 6.78 2.34 -5.08
CA LEU A 66 6.29 2.20 -6.46
C LEU A 66 4.96 2.94 -6.67
N ALA A 67 4.05 2.87 -5.71
CA ALA A 67 2.77 3.57 -5.79
C ALA A 67 2.96 5.10 -5.80
N ARG A 68 3.88 5.64 -4.99
CA ARG A 68 4.22 7.07 -5.00
C ARG A 68 4.83 7.50 -6.32
N ASP A 69 5.75 6.72 -6.88
CA ASP A 69 6.39 7.03 -8.16
C ASP A 69 5.40 7.02 -9.33
N VAL A 70 4.54 6.00 -9.38
CA VAL A 70 3.50 5.89 -10.41
C VAL A 70 2.50 7.03 -10.27
N LEU A 71 1.98 7.29 -9.07
CA LEU A 71 1.04 8.39 -8.84
C LEU A 71 1.67 9.75 -9.16
N GLY A 72 2.90 10.00 -8.73
CA GLY A 72 3.61 11.25 -9.04
C GLY A 72 3.86 11.43 -10.54
N ARG A 73 4.05 10.34 -11.30
CA ARG A 73 4.10 10.38 -12.76
C ARG A 73 2.73 10.69 -13.37
N GLU A 74 1.69 9.98 -12.96
CA GLU A 74 0.34 10.15 -13.50
C GLU A 74 -0.23 11.54 -13.18
N LEU A 75 0.02 12.08 -12.00
CA LEU A 75 -0.39 13.44 -11.61
C LEU A 75 0.25 14.54 -12.47
N ARG A 76 1.45 14.29 -13.02
CA ARG A 76 2.08 15.21 -13.98
C ARG A 76 1.39 15.17 -15.34
N LEU A 77 0.77 14.04 -15.69
CA LEU A 77 0.06 13.87 -16.96
C LEU A 77 -1.40 14.32 -16.86
N ALA A 78 -2.04 14.06 -15.73
CA ALA A 78 -3.41 14.44 -15.41
C ALA A 78 -3.45 15.04 -14.00
N PRO A 79 -3.55 16.38 -13.88
CA PRO A 79 -3.62 17.04 -12.59
C PRO A 79 -4.77 16.51 -11.73
N CYS A 80 -4.53 16.39 -10.43
CA CYS A 80 -5.56 15.99 -9.48
C CYS A 80 -6.62 17.09 -9.34
N ASP A 81 -7.90 16.74 -9.24
CA ASP A 81 -8.97 17.70 -8.85
C ASP A 81 -8.84 18.03 -7.36
N VAL A 82 -7.99 19.00 -7.06
CA VAL A 82 -7.66 19.43 -5.70
C VAL A 82 -8.90 20.03 -5.04
N ALA A 83 -9.74 20.73 -5.80
CA ALA A 83 -10.98 21.31 -5.30
C ALA A 83 -11.97 20.25 -4.80
N SER A 84 -12.08 19.10 -5.47
CA SER A 84 -12.92 17.99 -5.02
C SER A 84 -12.41 17.38 -3.72
N ILE A 85 -11.10 17.20 -3.58
CA ILE A 85 -10.47 16.69 -2.34
C ILE A 85 -10.77 17.61 -1.17
N VAL A 86 -10.57 18.92 -1.35
CA VAL A 86 -10.84 19.90 -0.31
C VAL A 86 -12.32 19.90 0.06
N ARG A 87 -13.24 19.94 -0.92
CA ARG A 87 -14.69 19.89 -0.67
C ARG A 87 -15.10 18.63 0.10
N ALA A 88 -14.58 17.47 -0.28
CA ALA A 88 -14.85 16.21 0.42
C ALA A 88 -14.30 16.22 1.86
N SER A 89 -13.17 16.86 2.10
CA SER A 89 -12.63 17.04 3.46
C SER A 89 -13.47 17.99 4.30
N LEU A 90 -13.85 19.14 3.73
CA LEU A 90 -14.70 20.13 4.38
C LEU A 90 -16.08 19.56 4.73
N ALA A 91 -16.68 18.77 3.83
CA ALA A 91 -17.95 18.12 4.08
C ALA A 91 -17.88 17.12 5.27
N ARG A 92 -16.76 16.39 5.40
CA ARG A 92 -16.53 15.48 6.53
C ARG A 92 -16.31 16.22 7.86
N HIS A 93 -15.86 17.47 7.80
CA HIS A 93 -15.54 18.29 8.97
C HIS A 93 -16.42 19.55 9.06
N ALA A 94 -17.67 19.48 8.58
CA ALA A 94 -18.56 20.63 8.46
C ALA A 94 -18.89 21.33 9.79
N GLY A 95 -18.56 20.72 10.93
CA GLY A 95 -18.71 21.31 12.26
C GLY A 95 -17.48 22.06 12.77
N ASP A 96 -16.39 22.11 12.01
CA ASP A 96 -15.15 22.76 12.39
C ASP A 96 -14.87 24.00 11.52
N ASP A 97 -14.43 25.08 12.18
CA ASP A 97 -14.09 26.32 11.48
C ASP A 97 -12.72 26.15 10.79
N VAL A 98 -12.71 26.32 9.47
CA VAL A 98 -11.48 26.37 8.67
C VAL A 98 -10.80 27.72 8.88
N VAL A 99 -9.57 27.68 9.37
CA VAL A 99 -8.74 28.86 9.60
C VAL A 99 -7.99 29.23 8.32
N THR A 100 -7.24 28.28 7.74
CA THR A 100 -6.52 28.47 6.47
C THR A 100 -6.43 27.17 5.68
N ILE A 101 -6.34 27.31 4.35
CA ILE A 101 -6.06 26.20 3.44
C ILE A 101 -4.74 26.55 2.75
N HIS A 102 -3.73 25.71 2.90
CA HIS A 102 -2.45 25.83 2.21
C HIS A 102 -2.42 24.83 1.06
N ALA A 103 -2.04 25.28 -0.13
CA ALA A 103 -1.89 24.44 -1.31
C ALA A 103 -0.67 24.89 -2.11
N HIS A 104 -0.16 24.07 -3.02
CA HIS A 104 0.87 24.52 -3.93
C HIS A 104 0.36 25.69 -4.77
N ARG A 105 1.25 26.67 -5.05
CA ARG A 105 0.88 27.92 -5.71
C ARG A 105 0.21 27.73 -7.08
N ASP A 106 0.62 26.70 -7.82
CA ASP A 106 0.04 26.37 -9.13
C ASP A 106 -1.40 25.83 -9.05
N ASP A 107 -1.81 25.32 -7.88
CA ASP A 107 -3.15 24.76 -7.67
C ASP A 107 -4.14 25.83 -7.12
N CYS A 108 -3.62 26.96 -6.63
CA CYS A 108 -4.44 28.06 -6.12
C CYS A 108 -5.48 28.58 -7.13
N PRO A 109 -5.18 28.78 -8.44
CA PRO A 109 -6.17 29.23 -9.40
C PRO A 109 -7.37 28.29 -9.55
N GLU A 110 -7.15 26.98 -9.46
CA GLU A 110 -8.23 25.98 -9.52
C GLU A 110 -9.11 26.04 -8.26
N LEU A 111 -8.49 26.17 -7.09
CA LEU A 111 -9.19 26.35 -5.82
C LEU A 111 -10.01 27.65 -5.79
N GLU A 112 -9.43 28.75 -6.27
CA GLU A 112 -10.12 30.04 -6.39
C GLU A 112 -11.31 29.97 -7.35
N ALA A 113 -11.16 29.28 -8.49
CA ALA A 113 -12.27 29.03 -9.42
C ALA A 113 -13.41 28.23 -8.74
N ALA A 114 -13.08 27.35 -7.80
CA ALA A 114 -14.02 26.63 -6.96
C ALA A 114 -14.54 27.44 -5.75
N ARG A 115 -14.18 28.73 -5.63
CA ARG A 115 -14.50 29.63 -4.50
C ARG A 115 -13.93 29.19 -3.16
N ILE A 116 -12.76 28.55 -3.19
CA ILE A 116 -12.03 28.11 -1.99
C ILE A 116 -10.85 29.06 -1.81
N ALA A 117 -10.88 29.85 -0.73
CA ALA A 117 -9.75 30.71 -0.38
C ALA A 117 -8.58 29.85 0.10
N CYS A 118 -7.39 30.08 -0.46
CA CYS A 118 -6.18 29.36 -0.09
C CYS A 118 -4.96 30.27 -0.05
N VAL A 119 -3.90 29.77 0.57
CA VAL A 119 -2.58 30.38 0.63
C VAL A 119 -1.63 29.50 -0.16
N GLY A 120 -1.00 30.07 -1.18
CA GLY A 120 0.04 29.38 -1.95
C GLY A 120 1.28 29.11 -1.09
N ASP A 121 1.75 27.87 -1.11
CA ASP A 121 2.92 27.39 -0.40
C ASP A 121 3.82 26.59 -1.34
N ASP A 122 4.96 27.16 -1.73
CA ASP A 122 5.92 26.55 -2.66
C ASP A 122 6.70 25.38 -2.02
N SER A 123 6.54 25.13 -0.71
CA SER A 123 7.11 23.95 -0.05
C SER A 123 6.28 22.68 -0.24
N LEU A 124 5.02 22.81 -0.69
CA LEU A 124 4.13 21.70 -0.99
C LEU A 124 4.33 21.19 -2.42
N GLN A 125 4.01 19.93 -2.68
CA GLN A 125 3.97 19.44 -4.07
C GLN A 125 2.60 19.74 -4.70
N ARG A 126 2.53 19.78 -6.04
CA ARG A 126 1.26 19.90 -6.74
C ARG A 126 0.32 18.76 -6.35
N GLY A 127 -0.91 19.09 -5.99
CA GLY A 127 -1.92 18.16 -5.48
C GLY A 127 -1.89 17.97 -3.96
N ASP A 128 -0.93 18.55 -3.24
CA ASP A 128 -0.92 18.57 -1.79
C ASP A 128 -1.74 19.74 -1.24
N VAL A 129 -2.47 19.45 -0.15
CA VAL A 129 -3.23 20.46 0.58
C VAL A 129 -3.10 20.21 2.08
N ILE A 130 -2.97 21.28 2.84
CA ILE A 130 -3.05 21.26 4.30
C ILE A 130 -4.20 22.16 4.73
N LEU A 131 -5.14 21.61 5.50
CA LEU A 131 -6.23 22.38 6.09
C LEU A 131 -5.88 22.65 7.55
N ARG A 132 -5.82 23.92 7.93
CA ARG A 132 -5.75 24.33 9.34
C ARG A 132 -7.17 24.64 9.79
N LEU A 133 -7.67 23.82 10.68
CA LEU A 133 -8.93 24.01 11.39
C LEU A 133 -8.66 24.64 12.75
N ARG A 134 -9.70 25.13 13.41
CA ARG A 134 -9.58 25.59 14.80
C ARG A 134 -9.23 24.46 15.76
N SER A 135 -9.72 23.25 15.48
CA SER A 135 -9.47 22.04 16.27
C SER A 135 -8.09 21.41 16.04
N GLY A 136 -7.42 21.72 14.93
CA GLY A 136 -6.17 21.07 14.55
C GLY A 136 -5.80 21.24 13.08
N THR A 137 -4.90 20.38 12.60
CA THR A 137 -4.45 20.38 11.20
C THR A 137 -4.84 19.05 10.55
N ILE A 138 -5.45 19.13 9.37
CA ILE A 138 -5.70 17.97 8.51
C ILE A 138 -4.67 18.01 7.39
N ASP A 139 -3.84 16.98 7.36
CA ASP A 139 -2.88 16.75 6.29
C ASP A 139 -3.54 15.97 5.14
N LEU A 140 -3.68 16.61 3.98
CA LEU A 140 -4.19 15.99 2.75
C LEU A 140 -3.09 15.86 1.69
N GLN A 141 -1.81 15.83 2.10
CA GLN A 141 -0.71 15.48 1.22
C GLN A 141 -0.95 14.13 0.54
N MET A 142 -0.47 13.99 -0.69
CA MET A 142 -0.64 12.76 -1.47
C MET A 142 -0.03 11.54 -0.75
N SER A 143 1.12 11.71 -0.12
CA SER A 143 1.77 10.67 0.71
C SER A 143 0.84 10.21 1.84
N SER A 144 0.32 11.13 2.63
CA SER A 144 -0.56 10.84 3.77
C SER A 144 -1.87 10.18 3.32
N ARG A 145 -2.43 10.60 2.18
CA ARG A 145 -3.62 9.97 1.59
C ARG A 145 -3.34 8.56 1.08
N LEU A 146 -2.20 8.33 0.43
CA LEU A 146 -1.79 7.01 -0.03
C LEU A 146 -1.58 6.05 1.14
N ASP A 147 -0.89 6.51 2.19
CA ASP A 147 -0.62 5.71 3.38
C ASP A 147 -1.91 5.27 4.05
N ALA A 148 -2.94 6.14 4.12
CA ALA A 148 -4.26 5.78 4.62
C ALA A 148 -4.94 4.67 3.77
N VAL A 149 -4.87 4.78 2.43
CA VAL A 149 -5.44 3.75 1.54
C VAL A 149 -4.70 2.41 1.66
N LEU A 150 -3.38 2.45 1.82
CA LEU A 150 -2.57 1.25 2.00
C LEU A 150 -2.84 0.60 3.36
N ALA A 151 -3.00 1.39 4.42
CA ALA A 151 -3.36 0.89 5.75
C ALA A 151 -4.73 0.18 5.75
N ASP A 152 -5.75 0.77 5.13
CA ASP A 152 -7.09 0.17 5.02
C ASP A 152 -7.08 -1.19 4.32
N ARG A 153 -6.18 -1.37 3.34
CA ARG A 153 -6.04 -2.64 2.60
C ARG A 153 -5.30 -3.72 3.37
N THR A 154 -4.45 -3.37 4.33
CA THR A 154 -3.78 -4.36 5.19
C THR A 154 -4.67 -4.84 6.34
N ALA A 155 -5.76 -4.12 6.64
CA ALA A 155 -6.69 -4.45 7.71
C ALA A 155 -7.89 -5.32 7.28
N SER A 156 -8.08 -5.52 5.96
CA SER A 156 -9.16 -6.34 5.37
C SER A 156 -8.65 -7.69 4.89
#